data_AF-A0A938TZI9-F1
#
_entry.id   AF-A0A938TZI9-F1
#
_cell.length_a   1.000
_cell.length_b   1.000
_cell.length_c   1.000
_cell.angle_alpha   90.00
_cell.angle_beta   90.00
_cell.angle_gamma   90.00
#
_symmetry.space_group_name_H-M   'P 1'
#
loop_
_entity.id
_entity.type
_entity.pdbx_description
1 polymer ?
#
loop_
_entity_poly.entity_id
_entity_poly.type
_entity_poly.pdbx_seq_one_letter_code
_entity_poly.pdbx_strand_id
1 'polypeptide(L)'
;MYVSRLLKVVLLIAALAIPALAQTQTQPPGQAPAQAPAPASGPAPAHPSKCGPDHAILYKRAAGLLDTAEKKLNARYTAEAKALAKEANSLFTILQKECGPEQRQRLLTPKEEQQEAINQKLSADERNAADRLMKSAEDKEKKSAQIEAGQPEQSAKLQREAKEEYEQAHKRYIKAQIYALRNQQMIFRFLAP
;
A
#
# COMPACT_ATOMS: atom_id res chain seq x y z
N MET A 1 -3.50 7.39 9.11
CA MET A 1 -4.95 7.37 9.40
C MET A 1 -5.69 7.24 8.09
N TYR A 2 -6.09 6.02 7.72
CA TYR A 2 -6.98 5.78 6.58
C TYR A 2 -8.41 5.80 7.12
N VAL A 3 -9.05 6.96 7.00
CA VAL A 3 -10.49 7.13 7.20
C VAL A 3 -11.14 6.78 5.86
N SER A 4 -11.76 5.60 5.74
CA SER A 4 -12.88 5.40 4.81
C SER A 4 -13.43 3.96 4.93
N ARG A 5 -14.23 3.71 5.98
CA ARG A 5 -15.25 2.65 6.00
C ARG A 5 -16.35 3.03 6.99
N LEU A 6 -17.16 4.01 6.61
CA LEU A 6 -18.43 4.30 7.29
C LEU A 6 -19.40 4.86 6.27
N LEU A 7 -20.08 3.95 5.57
CA LEU A 7 -21.35 4.25 4.92
C LEU A 7 -22.10 2.93 4.68
N LYS A 8 -22.67 2.37 5.76
CA LYS A 8 -23.82 1.48 5.64
C LYS A 8 -25.02 2.29 6.10
N VAL A 9 -25.63 2.95 5.12
CA VAL A 9 -26.88 3.68 5.27
C VAL A 9 -27.96 2.67 5.67
N VAL A 10 -28.51 2.90 6.85
CA VAL A 10 -29.79 2.38 7.30
C VAL A 10 -30.85 2.99 6.40
N LEU A 11 -31.59 2.16 5.67
CA LEU A 11 -32.88 2.57 5.12
C LEU A 11 -33.90 1.47 5.39
N LEU A 12 -34.65 1.69 6.47
CA LEU A 12 -35.97 1.14 6.72
C LEU A 12 -36.90 1.59 5.59
N ILE A 13 -37.53 0.67 4.88
CA ILE A 13 -38.81 0.93 4.23
C ILE A 13 -39.79 -0.15 4.64
N ALA A 14 -40.83 0.31 5.32
CA ALA A 14 -41.95 -0.44 5.84
C ALA A 14 -42.86 -0.92 4.70
N ALA A 15 -43.51 -2.05 4.99
CA ALA A 15 -44.54 -2.68 4.19
C ALA A 15 -45.73 -1.75 3.93
N LEU A 16 -46.21 -1.74 2.68
CA LEU A 16 -47.60 -1.44 2.36
C LEU A 16 -48.07 -2.42 1.27
N ALA A 17 -49.08 -3.21 1.66
CA ALA A 17 -49.83 -4.13 0.83
C ALA A 17 -50.90 -3.39 0.04
N ILE A 18 -51.05 -3.67 -1.26
CA ILE A 18 -52.22 -3.32 -2.10
C ILE A 18 -52.40 -4.44 -3.15
N PRO A 19 -53.64 -4.83 -3.51
CA PRO A 19 -54.05 -6.23 -3.65
C PRO A 19 -54.02 -6.78 -5.08
N ALA A 20 -54.16 -8.10 -5.13
CA ALA A 20 -54.40 -8.89 -6.32
C ALA A 20 -55.64 -8.42 -7.10
N LEU A 21 -55.45 -8.14 -8.38
CA LEU A 21 -56.51 -8.22 -9.39
C LEU A 21 -56.09 -9.25 -10.44
N ALA A 22 -56.86 -10.32 -10.46
CA ALA A 22 -56.80 -11.36 -11.47
C ALA A 22 -57.13 -10.76 -12.85
N GLN A 23 -56.25 -11.00 -13.82
CA GLN A 23 -56.61 -10.94 -15.23
C GLN A 23 -56.35 -12.30 -15.85
N THR A 24 -57.44 -13.03 -16.00
CA THR A 24 -57.57 -14.23 -16.81
C THR A 24 -57.35 -13.83 -18.27
N GLN A 25 -56.18 -14.10 -18.83
CA GLN A 25 -56.00 -14.13 -20.27
C GLN A 25 -56.02 -15.58 -20.75
N THR A 26 -57.03 -15.86 -21.56
CA THR A 26 -57.24 -17.07 -22.34
C THR A 26 -56.08 -17.27 -23.33
N GLN A 27 -55.32 -18.35 -23.14
CA GLN A 27 -54.25 -18.79 -24.02
C GLN A 27 -54.81 -19.85 -25.00
N PRO A 28 -54.78 -19.63 -26.33
CA PRO A 28 -55.12 -20.67 -27.31
C PRO A 28 -53.99 -21.71 -27.38
N PRO A 29 -54.30 -23.00 -27.63
CA PRO A 29 -53.32 -24.06 -27.62
C PRO A 29 -52.61 -24.15 -28.98
N GLY A 30 -51.29 -24.32 -28.93
CA GLY A 30 -50.52 -24.81 -30.06
C GLY A 30 -49.54 -23.77 -30.62
N GLN A 31 -48.29 -23.87 -30.18
CA GLN A 31 -47.11 -23.88 -31.05
C GLN A 31 -45.87 -24.11 -30.17
N ALA A 32 -45.21 -25.23 -30.41
CA ALA A 32 -43.93 -25.56 -29.82
C ALA A 32 -42.86 -24.57 -30.30
N PRO A 33 -42.03 -23.98 -29.42
CA PRO A 33 -40.85 -23.27 -29.86
C PRO A 33 -39.77 -24.28 -30.24
N ALA A 34 -39.42 -24.26 -31.53
CA ALA A 34 -38.26 -24.92 -32.08
C ALA A 34 -36.99 -24.51 -31.33
N GLN A 35 -36.19 -25.51 -30.93
CA GLN A 35 -34.85 -25.31 -30.40
C GLN A 35 -33.96 -24.67 -31.48
N ALA A 36 -33.55 -23.42 -31.25
CA ALA A 36 -32.43 -22.83 -31.98
C ALA A 36 -31.12 -23.50 -31.52
N PRO A 37 -30.21 -23.87 -32.42
CA PRO A 37 -28.92 -24.44 -32.05
C PRO A 37 -28.07 -23.43 -31.27
N ALA A 38 -27.44 -23.90 -30.20
CA ALA A 38 -26.53 -23.12 -29.37
C ALA A 38 -25.41 -22.50 -30.23
N PRO A 39 -25.06 -21.21 -30.04
CA PRO A 39 -23.87 -20.66 -30.64
C PRO A 39 -22.65 -21.37 -30.03
N ALA A 40 -21.82 -21.94 -30.90
CA ALA A 40 -20.57 -22.56 -30.54
C ALA A 40 -19.71 -21.57 -29.73
N SER A 41 -19.42 -21.93 -28.49
CA SER A 41 -18.46 -21.25 -27.62
C SER A 41 -17.06 -21.45 -28.19
N GLY A 42 -16.67 -20.63 -29.17
CA GLY A 42 -15.27 -20.48 -29.54
C GLY A 42 -14.47 -20.02 -28.30
N PRO A 43 -13.22 -20.47 -28.11
CA PRO A 43 -12.40 -19.97 -27.01
C PRO A 43 -12.26 -18.45 -27.15
N ALA A 44 -12.69 -17.73 -26.12
CA ALA A 44 -12.49 -16.29 -26.04
C ALA A 44 -11.00 -15.97 -26.23
N PRO A 45 -10.64 -14.95 -27.02
CA PRO A 45 -9.25 -14.56 -27.17
C PRO A 45 -8.68 -14.24 -25.80
N ALA A 46 -7.63 -14.96 -25.41
CA ALA A 46 -6.88 -14.66 -24.20
C ALA A 46 -6.36 -13.23 -24.31
N HIS A 47 -6.95 -12.31 -23.53
CA HIS A 47 -6.42 -10.96 -23.41
C HIS A 47 -4.95 -11.08 -23.00
N PRO A 48 -4.01 -10.40 -23.70
CA PRO A 48 -2.62 -10.42 -23.29
C PRO A 48 -2.53 -9.90 -21.86
N SER A 49 -1.90 -10.70 -20.99
CA SER A 49 -1.45 -10.28 -19.66
C SER A 49 -0.83 -8.89 -19.78
N LYS A 50 -1.37 -7.88 -19.07
CA LYS A 50 -0.81 -6.52 -19.11
C LYS A 50 0.59 -6.50 -18.52
N CYS A 51 0.87 -7.44 -17.63
CA CYS A 51 2.20 -7.72 -17.12
C CYS A 51 3.05 -8.46 -18.15
N GLY A 52 3.71 -7.69 -19.02
CA GLY A 52 4.70 -8.18 -19.97
C GLY A 52 6.15 -8.13 -19.45
N PRO A 53 7.12 -8.56 -20.27
CA PRO A 53 8.56 -8.57 -19.94
C PRO A 53 9.12 -7.23 -19.45
N ASP A 54 8.59 -6.10 -19.93
CA ASP A 54 9.03 -4.76 -19.49
C ASP A 54 8.78 -4.54 -17.98
N HIS A 55 7.68 -5.08 -17.45
CA HIS A 55 7.37 -5.00 -16.02
C HIS A 55 8.33 -5.82 -15.17
N ALA A 56 8.88 -6.91 -15.71
CA ALA A 56 9.93 -7.69 -15.05
C ALA A 56 11.22 -6.86 -14.89
N ILE A 57 11.55 -6.01 -15.88
CA ILE A 57 12.68 -5.09 -15.83
C ILE A 57 12.44 -4.04 -14.74
N LEU A 58 11.24 -3.43 -14.71
CA LEU A 58 10.86 -2.47 -13.68
C LEU A 58 10.94 -3.08 -12.28
N TYR A 59 10.44 -4.31 -12.12
CA TYR A 59 10.51 -5.06 -10.87
C TYR A 59 11.95 -5.28 -10.40
N LYS A 60 12.82 -5.81 -11.28
CA LYS A 60 14.23 -6.06 -10.96
C LYS A 60 14.96 -4.77 -10.57
N ARG A 61 14.69 -3.67 -11.28
CA ARG A 61 15.24 -2.34 -10.95
C ARG A 61 14.75 -1.89 -9.58
N ALA A 62 13.45 -1.98 -9.30
CA ALA A 62 12.87 -1.59 -8.02
C ALA A 62 13.46 -2.39 -6.85
N ALA A 63 13.59 -3.70 -7.01
CA ALA A 63 14.24 -4.58 -6.02
C ALA A 63 15.70 -4.20 -5.77
N GLY A 64 16.49 -3.98 -6.83
CA GLY A 64 17.90 -3.56 -6.71
C GLY A 64 18.07 -2.18 -6.06
N LEU A 65 17.15 -1.25 -6.32
CA LEU A 65 17.11 0.05 -5.64
C LEU A 65 16.85 -0.12 -4.14
N LEU A 66 15.96 -1.03 -3.71
CA LEU A 66 15.73 -1.31 -2.29
C LEU A 66 16.96 -1.88 -1.60
N ASP A 67 17.64 -2.85 -2.23
CA ASP A 67 18.87 -3.43 -1.68
C ASP A 67 19.95 -2.36 -1.53
N THR A 68 20.06 -1.46 -2.50
CA THR A 68 21.01 -0.35 -2.45
C THR A 68 20.61 0.69 -1.39
N ALA A 69 19.32 1.00 -1.26
CA ALA A 69 18.80 1.91 -0.25
C ALA A 69 19.12 1.41 1.16
N GLU A 70 18.92 0.12 1.42
CA GLU A 70 19.22 -0.50 2.72
C GLU A 70 20.72 -0.48 3.02
N LYS A 71 21.58 -0.84 2.04
CA LYS A 71 23.04 -0.75 2.18
C LYS A 71 23.48 0.69 2.48
N LYS A 72 22.95 1.67 1.75
CA LYS A 72 23.26 3.10 1.97
C LYS A 72 22.80 3.59 3.34
N LEU A 73 21.61 3.17 3.79
CA LEU A 73 21.10 3.51 5.12
C LEU A 73 22.01 2.97 6.23
N ASN A 74 22.44 1.71 6.11
CA ASN A 74 23.35 1.06 7.06
C ASN A 74 24.73 1.74 7.08
N ALA A 75 25.19 2.22 5.92
CA ALA A 75 26.42 3.01 5.77
C ALA A 75 26.24 4.52 6.10
N ARG A 76 25.13 4.91 6.74
CA ARG A 76 24.81 6.29 7.16
C ARG A 76 24.58 7.31 6.03
N TYR A 77 24.53 6.88 4.77
CA TYR A 77 24.16 7.68 3.60
C TYR A 77 22.64 7.88 3.51
N THR A 78 22.11 8.72 4.40
CA THR A 78 20.67 8.86 4.67
C THR A 78 19.92 9.54 3.53
N ALA A 79 20.53 10.54 2.88
CA ALA A 79 19.91 11.26 1.78
C ALA A 79 19.80 10.37 0.53
N GLU A 80 20.86 9.64 0.21
CA GLU A 80 20.90 8.68 -0.91
C GLU A 80 19.93 7.52 -0.68
N ALA A 81 19.92 6.95 0.53
CA ALA A 81 18.97 5.89 0.89
C ALA A 81 17.52 6.34 0.69
N LYS A 82 17.19 7.57 1.11
CA LYS A 82 15.86 8.15 0.91
C LYS A 82 15.51 8.33 -0.57
N ALA A 83 16.45 8.82 -1.38
CA ALA A 83 16.26 8.98 -2.82
C ALA A 83 15.99 7.64 -3.51
N LEU A 84 16.80 6.62 -3.21
CA LEU A 84 16.66 5.27 -3.76
C LEU A 84 15.33 4.62 -3.33
N ALA A 85 14.93 4.75 -2.06
CA ALA A 85 13.65 4.23 -1.58
C ALA A 85 12.44 4.92 -2.25
N LYS A 86 12.54 6.22 -2.54
CA LYS A 86 11.51 6.96 -3.30
C LYS A 86 11.44 6.51 -4.76
N GLU A 87 12.58 6.31 -5.40
CA GLU A 87 12.64 5.79 -6.77
C GLU A 87 12.04 4.38 -6.84
N ALA A 88 12.42 3.48 -5.93
CA ALA A 88 11.83 2.15 -5.83
C ALA A 88 10.30 2.22 -5.65
N ASN A 89 9.81 3.11 -4.76
CA ASN A 89 8.38 3.32 -4.56
C ASN A 89 7.67 3.78 -5.83
N SER A 90 8.29 4.65 -6.63
CA SER A 90 7.70 5.09 -7.91
C SER A 90 7.53 3.92 -8.88
N LEU A 91 8.51 3.02 -8.96
CA LEU A 91 8.45 1.84 -9.81
C LEU A 91 7.39 0.84 -9.33
N PHE A 92 7.31 0.58 -8.02
CA PHE A 92 6.26 -0.27 -7.46
C PHE A 92 4.86 0.32 -7.65
N THR A 93 4.73 1.65 -7.65
CA THR A 93 3.44 2.31 -7.93
C THR A 93 3.01 2.09 -9.38
N ILE A 94 3.95 2.09 -10.34
CA ILE A 94 3.68 1.76 -11.75
C ILE A 94 3.22 0.31 -11.84
N LEU A 95 3.99 -0.62 -11.25
CA LEU A 95 3.62 -2.04 -11.21
C LEU A 95 2.25 -2.28 -10.58
N GLN A 96 1.91 -1.58 -9.49
CA GLN A 96 0.60 -1.72 -8.87
C GLN A 96 -0.55 -1.25 -9.76
N LYS A 97 -0.34 -0.20 -10.56
CA LYS A 97 -1.35 0.30 -11.49
C LYS A 97 -1.54 -0.62 -12.69
N GLU A 98 -0.44 -1.13 -13.24
CA GLU A 98 -0.45 -1.86 -14.51
C GLU A 98 -0.65 -3.37 -14.31
N CYS A 99 -0.12 -3.92 -13.21
CA CYS A 99 -0.17 -5.34 -12.85
C CYS A 99 -1.10 -5.67 -11.67
N GLY A 100 -1.82 -4.69 -11.13
CA GLY A 100 -2.74 -4.89 -10.00
C GLY A 100 -3.85 -5.94 -10.24
N PRO A 101 -4.43 -6.11 -11.44
CA PRO A 101 -5.40 -7.17 -11.71
C PRO A 101 -4.79 -8.58 -11.59
N GLU A 102 -3.65 -8.82 -12.23
CA GLU A 102 -2.91 -10.09 -12.20
C GLU A 102 -2.39 -10.40 -10.79
N GLN A 103 -1.91 -9.36 -10.09
CA GLN A 103 -1.47 -9.47 -8.71
C GLN A 103 -2.60 -9.89 -7.75
N ARG A 104 -3.83 -9.39 -7.94
CA ARG A 104 -4.98 -9.75 -7.09
C ARG A 104 -5.48 -11.18 -7.30
N GLN A 105 -5.22 -11.77 -8.47
CA GLN A 105 -5.56 -13.17 -8.74
C GLN A 105 -4.61 -14.13 -8.05
N ARG A 106 -3.41 -13.67 -7.65
CA ARG A 106 -2.47 -14.45 -6.87
C ARG A 106 -2.78 -14.35 -5.38
N LEU A 107 -3.11 -15.49 -4.79
CA LEU A 107 -3.12 -15.62 -3.33
C LEU A 107 -1.68 -15.69 -2.82
N LEU A 108 -1.42 -14.97 -1.72
CA LEU A 108 -0.16 -15.12 -1.00
C LEU A 108 -0.10 -16.52 -0.39
N THR A 109 1.08 -17.12 -0.41
CA THR A 109 1.30 -18.36 0.36
C THR A 109 1.29 -18.04 1.86
N PRO A 110 1.01 -19.01 2.76
CA PRO A 110 1.03 -18.76 4.21
C PRO A 110 2.35 -18.16 4.71
N LYS A 111 3.48 -18.53 4.08
CA LYS A 111 4.80 -17.94 4.39
C LYS A 111 4.89 -16.48 3.96
N GLU A 112 4.35 -16.12 2.81
CA GLU A 112 4.32 -14.75 2.32
C GLU A 112 3.38 -13.87 3.16
N GLU A 113 2.22 -14.37 3.57
CA GLU A 113 1.32 -13.67 4.48
C GLU A 113 1.99 -13.39 5.83
N GLN A 114 2.69 -14.38 6.39
CA GLN A 114 3.46 -14.19 7.61
C GLN A 114 4.55 -13.14 7.43
N GLN A 115 5.31 -13.20 6.33
CA GLN A 115 6.35 -12.22 6.05
C GLN A 115 5.78 -10.82 5.82
N GLU A 116 4.62 -10.70 5.17
CA GLU A 116 3.91 -9.45 5.00
C GLU A 116 3.55 -8.85 6.37
N ALA A 117 2.95 -9.64 7.26
CA ALA A 117 2.58 -9.21 8.60
C ALA A 117 3.81 -8.76 9.42
N ILE A 118 4.92 -9.49 9.32
CA ILE A 118 6.19 -9.11 9.95
C ILE A 118 6.66 -7.76 9.44
N ASN A 119 6.71 -7.57 8.12
CA ASN A 119 7.17 -6.32 7.51
C ASN A 119 6.22 -5.14 7.82
N GLN A 120 4.91 -5.38 7.85
CA GLN A 120 3.92 -4.37 8.25
C GLN A 120 4.15 -3.93 9.70
N LYS A 121 4.37 -4.89 10.61
CA LYS A 121 4.70 -4.61 12.01
C LYS A 121 6.00 -3.82 12.13
N LEU A 122 7.08 -4.28 11.49
CA LEU A 122 8.38 -3.60 11.51
C LEU A 122 8.29 -2.18 10.94
N SER A 123 7.55 -1.99 9.85
CA SER A 123 7.27 -0.67 9.28
C SER A 123 6.55 0.23 10.28
N ALA A 124 5.50 -0.27 10.93
CA ALA A 124 4.73 0.48 11.92
C ALA A 124 5.57 0.84 13.16
N ASP A 125 6.35 -0.12 13.68
CA ASP A 125 7.20 0.07 14.85
C ASP A 125 8.29 1.13 14.61
N GLU A 126 8.96 1.08 13.45
CA GLU A 126 9.96 2.08 13.07
C GLU A 126 9.33 3.46 12.86
N ARG A 127 8.14 3.52 12.26
CA ARG A 127 7.41 4.78 12.06
C ARG A 127 6.99 5.39 13.39
N ASN A 128 6.43 4.59 14.30
CA ASN A 128 6.06 5.03 15.64
C ASN A 128 7.28 5.51 16.45
N ALA A 129 8.42 4.83 16.32
CA ALA A 129 9.66 5.26 16.94
C ALA A 129 10.19 6.57 16.36
N ALA A 130 10.09 6.76 15.04
CA ALA A 130 10.43 8.02 14.38
C ALA A 130 9.51 9.16 14.83
N ASP A 131 8.20 8.94 14.90
CA ASP A 131 7.21 9.94 15.34
C ASP A 131 7.50 10.41 16.79
N ARG A 132 7.89 9.48 17.69
CA ARG A 132 8.28 9.83 19.05
C ARG A 132 9.54 10.69 19.10
N LEU A 133 10.55 10.38 18.28
CA LEU A 133 11.78 11.16 18.19
C LEU A 133 11.54 12.55 17.60
N MET A 134 10.74 12.66 16.54
CA MET A 134 10.31 13.94 15.97
C MET A 134 9.67 14.82 17.04
N LYS A 135 8.68 14.29 17.75
CA LYS A 135 7.99 15.02 18.82
C LYS A 135 8.95 15.45 19.92
N SER A 136 9.84 14.55 20.35
CA SER A 136 10.81 14.91 21.39
C SER A 136 11.80 15.98 20.93
N ALA A 137 12.23 15.95 19.66
CA ALA A 137 13.12 16.95 19.09
C ALA A 137 12.44 18.31 19.03
N GLU A 138 11.19 18.37 18.56
CA GLU A 138 10.37 19.59 18.54
C GLU A 138 10.18 20.19 19.94
N ASP A 139 9.94 19.35 20.95
CA ASP A 139 9.78 19.80 22.33
C ASP A 139 11.10 20.34 22.90
N LYS A 140 12.25 19.74 22.54
CA LYS A 140 13.59 20.24 22.91
C LYS A 140 13.92 21.57 22.23
N GLU A 141 13.58 21.75 20.96
CA GLU A 141 13.75 23.03 20.25
C GLU A 141 12.93 24.15 20.91
N LYS A 142 11.65 23.88 21.22
CA LYS A 142 10.80 24.84 21.92
C LYS A 142 11.38 25.21 23.29
N LYS A 143 11.85 24.22 24.04
CA LYS A 143 12.46 24.45 25.35
C LYS A 143 13.77 25.22 25.25
N SER A 144 14.61 24.92 24.26
CA SER A 144 15.84 25.66 23.98
C SER A 144 15.56 27.14 23.76
N ALA A 145 14.62 27.47 22.87
CA ALA A 145 14.24 28.85 22.59
C ALA A 145 13.74 29.60 23.83
N GLN A 146 13.03 28.91 24.74
CA GLN A 146 12.54 29.53 25.98
C GLN A 146 13.65 29.87 26.98
N ILE A 147 14.73 29.08 27.03
CA ILE A 147 15.79 29.25 28.03
C ILE A 147 17.04 29.96 27.50
N GLU A 148 17.10 30.27 26.21
CA GLU A 148 18.29 30.81 25.52
C GLU A 148 18.87 32.06 26.19
N ALA A 149 18.02 33.02 26.57
CA ALA A 149 18.45 34.27 27.19
C ALA A 149 19.00 34.10 28.62
N GLY A 150 18.53 33.08 29.36
CA GLY A 150 18.91 32.85 30.75
C GLY A 150 19.97 31.78 30.95
N GLN A 151 20.05 30.81 30.03
CA GLN A 151 20.89 29.62 30.13
C GLN A 151 21.40 29.21 28.74
N PRO A 152 22.31 30.00 28.12
CA PRO A 152 22.73 29.79 26.73
C PRO A 152 23.42 28.43 26.50
N GLU A 153 24.21 27.96 27.47
CA GLU A 153 24.87 26.64 27.36
C GLU A 153 23.86 25.49 27.36
N GLN A 154 22.83 25.57 28.21
CA GLN A 154 21.78 24.56 28.29
C GLN A 154 20.87 24.60 27.06
N SER A 155 20.60 25.79 26.51
CA SER A 155 19.92 25.96 25.23
C SER A 155 20.71 25.27 24.10
N ALA A 156 22.00 25.55 23.97
CA ALA A 156 22.86 24.94 22.95
C ALA A 156 22.91 23.41 23.08
N LYS A 157 22.91 22.87 24.30
CA LYS A 157 22.81 21.43 24.54
C LYS A 157 21.50 20.85 23.99
N LEU A 158 20.36 21.45 24.30
CA LEU A 158 19.05 21.00 23.81
C LEU A 158 18.94 21.06 22.28
N GLN A 159 19.53 22.07 21.63
CA GLN A 159 19.56 22.14 20.17
C GLN A 159 20.35 21.00 19.54
N ARG A 160 21.51 20.63 20.12
CA ARG A 160 22.30 19.49 19.66
C ARG A 160 21.52 18.18 19.80
N GLU A 161 20.91 17.96 20.95
CA GLU A 161 20.07 16.78 21.20
C GLU A 161 18.89 16.71 20.22
N ALA A 162 18.21 17.83 19.96
CA ALA A 162 17.10 17.88 19.00
C ALA A 162 17.57 17.52 17.58
N LYS A 163 18.71 18.07 17.13
CA LYS A 163 19.29 17.75 15.82
C LYS A 163 19.60 16.25 15.69
N GLU A 164 20.22 15.66 16.71
CA GLU A 164 20.52 14.23 16.74
C GLU A 164 19.23 13.37 16.67
N GLU A 165 18.19 13.76 17.40
CA GLU A 165 16.90 13.06 17.37
C GLU A 165 16.19 13.19 16.02
N TYR A 166 16.23 14.34 15.36
CA TYR A 166 15.73 14.49 13.98
C TYR A 166 16.46 13.58 13.00
N GLU A 167 17.79 13.52 13.08
CA GLU A 167 18.59 12.63 12.23
C GLU A 167 18.24 11.16 12.46
N GLN A 168 18.03 10.76 13.71
CA GLN A 168 17.59 9.41 14.06
C GLN A 168 16.17 9.13 13.56
N ALA A 169 15.23 10.08 13.72
CA ALA A 169 13.87 9.97 13.23
C ALA A 169 13.83 9.77 11.71
N HIS A 170 14.61 10.57 10.96
CA HIS A 170 14.71 10.43 9.51
C HIS A 170 15.22 9.05 9.08
N LYS A 171 16.26 8.53 9.74
CA LYS A 171 16.77 7.17 9.47
C LYS A 171 15.68 6.12 9.70
N ARG A 172 14.90 6.25 10.77
CA ARG A 172 13.80 5.33 11.09
C ARG A 172 12.65 5.42 10.10
N TYR A 173 12.27 6.61 9.64
CA TYR A 173 11.25 6.74 8.58
C TYR A 173 11.68 6.07 7.28
N ILE A 174 12.95 6.18 6.89
CA ILE A 174 13.47 5.49 5.70
C ILE A 174 13.42 3.98 5.91
N LYS A 175 13.80 3.49 7.09
CA LYS A 175 13.72 2.07 7.44
C LYS A 175 12.28 1.54 7.38
N ALA A 176 11.32 2.29 7.92
CA ALA A 176 9.89 1.98 7.81
C ALA A 176 9.45 1.90 6.34
N GLN A 177 9.86 2.87 5.52
CA GLN A 177 9.56 2.88 4.09
C GLN A 177 10.15 1.65 3.37
N ILE A 178 11.39 1.27 3.67
CA ILE A 178 12.01 0.07 3.10
C ILE A 178 11.18 -1.18 3.46
N TYR A 179 10.79 -1.37 4.72
CA TYR A 179 9.95 -2.52 5.10
C TYR A 179 8.61 -2.56 4.36
N ALA A 180 7.95 -1.41 4.20
CA ALA A 180 6.71 -1.33 3.42
C ALA A 180 6.94 -1.71 1.94
N LEU A 181 8.06 -1.31 1.35
CA LEU A 181 8.39 -1.63 -0.04
C LEU A 181 8.86 -3.08 -0.22
N ARG A 182 9.43 -3.72 0.81
CA ARG A 182 9.73 -5.16 0.79
C ARG A 182 8.46 -6.00 0.62
N ASN A 183 7.31 -5.54 1.12
CA ASN A 183 6.02 -6.19 0.83
C ASN A 183 5.66 -6.11 -0.66
N GLN A 184 5.84 -4.93 -1.28
CA GLN A 184 5.62 -4.78 -2.72
C GLN A 184 6.56 -5.67 -3.52
N GLN A 185 7.85 -5.73 -3.14
CA GLN A 185 8.82 -6.62 -3.77
C GLN A 185 8.42 -8.10 -3.69
N MET A 186 7.91 -8.55 -2.54
CA MET A 186 7.42 -9.92 -2.37
C MET A 186 6.20 -10.18 -3.26
N ILE A 187 5.22 -9.27 -3.23
CA ILE A 187 3.97 -9.37 -3.99
C ILE A 187 4.22 -9.44 -5.50
N PHE A 188 5.15 -8.64 -6.03
CA PHE A 188 5.47 -8.61 -7.46
C PHE A 188 6.54 -9.62 -7.90
N ARG A 189 6.98 -10.52 -7.01
CA ARG A 189 8.03 -11.50 -7.32
C ARG A 189 7.70 -12.40 -8.51
N PHE A 190 6.44 -12.65 -8.79
CA PHE A 190 6.02 -13.45 -9.96
C PHE A 190 6.47 -12.87 -11.31
N LEU A 191 6.80 -11.57 -11.37
CA LEU A 191 7.34 -10.93 -12.58
C LEU A 191 8.79 -11.35 -12.88
N ALA A 192 9.51 -11.91 -11.89
CA ALA A 192 10.86 -12.42 -12.05
C ALA A 192 11.04 -13.69 -11.20
N PRO A 193 10.49 -14.83 -11.65
CA PRO A 193 10.51 -16.10 -10.92
C PRO A 193 11.93 -16.63 -10.68
#